data_AF-A0A0F0H6H6-F1
#
_entry.id   AF-A0A0F0H6H6-F1
#
_cell.length_a   1.000
_cell.length_b   1.000
_cell.length_c   1.000
_cell.angle_alpha   90.00
_cell.angle_beta   90.00
_cell.angle_gamma   90.00
#
_symmetry.space_group_name_H-M   'P 1'
#
loop_
_entity.id
_entity.type
_entity.pdbx_description
1 polymer ?
#
loop_
_entity_poly.entity_id
_entity_poly.type
_entity_poly.pdbx_seq_one_letter_code
_entity_poly.pdbx_strand_id
1 'polypeptide(L)'
;METGDIVERMHTKGGFRRLPLVSEESGQVVGWHLTRFMRGGYLDIVQVWNDGRAVWSRLLDSLSGPSRIAGATGSLPEVIAVLMPERGRHATLDP
;
A
#
# COMPACT_ATOMS: atom_id res chain seq x y z
N MET A 1 14.12 10.21 5.71
CA MET A 1 14.09 9.24 4.59
C MET A 1 13.10 9.81 3.60
N GLU A 2 13.54 10.06 2.37
CA GLU A 2 12.72 10.72 1.36
C GLU A 2 11.62 9.77 0.88
N THR A 3 10.47 10.30 0.41
CA THR A 3 9.35 9.51 -0.11
C THR A 3 9.80 8.49 -1.17
N GLY A 4 10.75 8.87 -2.03
CA GLY A 4 11.33 8.00 -3.04
C GLY A 4 12.07 6.79 -2.45
N ASP A 5 12.88 6.99 -1.40
CA ASP A 5 13.61 5.90 -0.73
C ASP A 5 12.66 4.87 -0.12
N ILE A 6 11.56 5.36 0.45
CA ILE A 6 10.53 4.53 1.07
C ILE A 6 9.84 3.68 0.01
N VAL A 7 9.42 4.30 -1.09
CA VAL A 7 8.77 3.60 -2.22
C VAL A 7 9.72 2.54 -2.79
N GLU A 8 11.00 2.87 -2.98
CA GLU A 8 11.99 1.92 -3.50
C GLU A 8 12.21 0.76 -2.53
N ARG A 9 12.23 1.01 -1.21
CA ARG A 9 12.29 -0.05 -0.20
C ARG A 9 11.04 -0.94 -0.24
N MET A 10 9.85 -0.37 -0.40
CA MET A 10 8.61 -1.15 -0.52
C MET A 10 8.63 -2.03 -1.78
N HIS A 11 9.18 -1.53 -2.88
CA HIS A 11 9.32 -2.30 -4.11
C HIS A 11 10.32 -3.44 -3.96
N THR A 12 11.55 -3.13 -3.55
CA THR A 12 12.67 -4.08 -3.51
C THR A 12 12.58 -5.09 -2.37
N LYS A 13 12.09 -4.68 -1.20
CA LYS A 13 12.05 -5.52 0.01
C LYS A 13 10.62 -5.85 0.46
N GLY A 14 9.66 -4.99 0.15
CA GLY A 14 8.27 -5.16 0.60
C GLY A 14 7.42 -6.04 -0.32
N GLY A 15 7.90 -6.37 -1.53
CA GLY A 15 7.17 -7.17 -2.51
C GLY A 15 6.07 -6.38 -3.25
N PHE A 16 6.09 -5.05 -3.16
CA PHE A 16 5.13 -4.20 -3.86
C PHE A 16 5.52 -4.01 -5.32
N ARG A 17 4.54 -4.04 -6.21
CA ARG A 17 4.66 -3.55 -7.59
C ARG A 17 4.29 -2.07 -7.60
N ARG A 18 5.04 -1.26 -8.35
CA ARG A 18 4.78 0.17 -8.49
C ARG A 18 4.15 0.48 -9.85
N LEU A 19 3.13 1.33 -9.83
CA LEU A 19 2.53 1.93 -11.02
C LEU A 19 2.42 3.45 -10.79
N PRO A 20 2.58 4.30 -11.81
CA PRO A 20 2.41 5.74 -11.65
C PRO A 20 0.99 6.08 -11.19
N LEU A 21 0.86 6.93 -10.17
CA LEU A 21 -0.42 7.56 -9.83
C LEU A 21 -0.58 8.79 -10.71
N VAL A 22 -1.58 8.76 -11.59
CA VAL A 22 -1.84 9.84 -12.55
C VAL A 22 -3.03 10.66 -12.05
N SER A 23 -2.87 11.98 -12.01
CA SER A 23 -3.97 12.89 -11.71
C SER A 23 -4.95 12.90 -12.88
N GLU A 24 -6.21 12.61 -12.63
CA GLU A 24 -7.27 12.65 -13.66
C GLU A 24 -7.43 14.05 -14.26
N GLU A 25 -7.26 15.10 -13.45
CA GLU A 25 -7.41 16.49 -13.87
C GLU A 25 -6.27 16.96 -14.78
N SER A 26 -5.02 16.63 -14.43
CA SER A 26 -3.83 17.18 -15.09
C SER A 26 -3.14 16.21 -16.05
N GLY A 27 -3.47 14.91 -15.99
CA GLY A 27 -2.74 13.85 -16.69
C GLY A 27 -1.31 13.64 -16.21
N GLN A 28 -0.86 14.37 -15.19
CA GLN A 28 0.51 14.30 -14.68
C GLN A 28 0.66 13.17 -13.66
N VAL A 29 1.88 12.63 -13.56
CA VAL A 29 2.25 11.70 -12.49
C VAL A 29 2.37 12.49 -11.18
N VAL A 30 1.48 12.22 -10.24
CA VAL A 30 1.41 12.89 -8.93
C VAL A 30 1.85 11.98 -7.78
N GLY A 31 2.33 10.77 -8.09
CA GLY A 31 2.83 9.82 -7.10
C GLY A 31 2.88 8.38 -7.60
N TRP A 32 2.60 7.42 -6.71
CA TRP A 32 2.66 5.99 -7.00
C TRP A 32 1.47 5.22 -6.41
N HIS A 33 0.96 4.27 -7.20
CA HIS A 33 0.24 3.11 -6.69
C HIS A 33 1.23 2.00 -6.38
N LEU A 34 1.11 1.43 -5.18
CA LEU A 34 1.87 0.26 -4.76
C LEU A 34 0.91 -0.87 -4.45
N THR A 35 1.08 -2.02 -5.08
CA THR A 35 0.20 -3.17 -4.88
C THR A 35 0.97 -4.43 -4.54
N ARG A 36 0.42 -5.25 -3.64
CA ARG A 36 1.01 -6.55 -3.27
C ARG A 36 -0.08 -7.57 -2.97
N PHE A 37 0.00 -8.70 -3.66
CA PHE A 37 -0.82 -9.87 -3.35
C PHE A 37 -0.27 -10.60 -2.12
N MET A 38 -1.18 -10.95 -1.22
CA MET A 38 -0.91 -11.69 0.00
C MET A 38 -1.55 -13.08 -0.09
N ARG A 39 -1.04 -14.01 0.72
CA ARG A 39 -1.68 -15.34 0.88
C ARG A 39 -3.11 -15.19 1.39
N GLY A 40 -4.00 -16.08 0.96
CA GLY A 40 -5.42 -16.04 1.33
C GLY A 40 -6.27 -15.12 0.45
N GLY A 41 -5.75 -14.69 -0.70
CA GLY A 41 -6.49 -13.86 -1.66
C GLY A 41 -6.65 -12.42 -1.19
N TYR A 42 -5.71 -11.87 -0.41
CA TYR A 42 -5.76 -10.45 -0.04
C TYR A 42 -4.86 -9.60 -0.94
N LEU A 43 -5.27 -8.36 -1.15
CA LEU A 43 -4.52 -7.36 -1.91
C LEU A 43 -4.27 -6.14 -1.01
N ASP A 44 -3.00 -5.84 -0.75
CA ASP A 44 -2.61 -4.55 -0.18
C ASP A 44 -2.47 -3.54 -1.33
N ILE A 45 -3.16 -2.40 -1.21
CA ILE A 45 -3.02 -1.24 -2.11
C ILE A 45 -2.58 -0.05 -1.27
N VAL A 46 -1.50 0.59 -1.67
CA VAL A 46 -1.05 1.87 -1.13
C VAL A 46 -1.04 2.89 -2.25
N GLN A 47 -1.63 4.06 -2.01
CA GLN A 47 -1.44 5.24 -2.85
C GLN A 47 -0.57 6.21 -2.08
N VAL A 48 0.43 6.77 -2.74
CA VAL A 48 1.31 7.79 -2.18
C VAL A 48 1.39 8.94 -3.18
N TRP A 49 1.21 10.16 -2.69
CA TRP A 49 1.39 11.39 -3.46
C TRP A 49 2.82 11.91 -3.29
N ASN A 50 3.29 12.70 -4.25
CA ASN A 50 4.64 13.30 -4.22
C ASN A 50 4.88 14.20 -2.99
N ASP A 51 3.81 14.74 -2.40
CA ASP A 51 3.84 15.52 -1.16
C ASP A 51 3.95 14.67 0.11
N GLY A 52 4.04 13.34 -0.02
CA GLY A 52 4.22 12.41 1.10
C GLY A 52 2.92 11.96 1.77
N ARG A 53 1.75 12.46 1.35
CA ARG A 53 0.47 11.89 1.78
C ARG A 53 0.32 10.48 1.23
N ALA A 54 -0.31 9.60 2.01
CA ALA A 54 -0.54 8.23 1.62
C ALA A 54 -1.84 7.67 2.19
N VAL A 55 -2.38 6.68 1.48
CA VAL A 55 -3.53 5.88 1.90
C VAL A 55 -3.22 4.42 1.65
N TRP A 56 -3.56 3.56 2.60
CA TRP A 56 -3.50 2.12 2.44
C TRP A 56 -4.89 1.49 2.63
N SER A 57 -5.17 0.46 1.84
CA SER A 57 -6.28 -0.46 2.07
C SER A 57 -5.86 -1.90 1.83
N ARG A 58 -6.40 -2.81 2.65
CA ARG A 58 -6.39 -4.24 2.37
C ARG A 58 -7.75 -4.66 1.85
N LEU A 59 -7.75 -5.32 0.70
CA LEU A 59 -8.92 -5.86 0.05
C LEU A 59 -8.89 -7.39 0.10
N LEU A 60 -10.05 -8.03 0.24
CA LEU A 60 -10.20 -9.44 -0.15
C LEU A 60 -10.52 -9.49 -1.64
N ASP A 61 -9.67 -10.17 -2.39
CA ASP A 61 -9.86 -10.49 -3.79
C ASP A 61 -10.89 -11.62 -3.89
N SER A 62 -12.16 -11.23 -4.02
CA SER A 62 -13.29 -12.14 -4.12
C SER A 62 -13.98 -11.96 -5.47
N LEU A 63 -14.54 -13.05 -6.01
CA LEU A 63 -15.31 -13.02 -7.26
C LEU A 63 -16.56 -12.11 -7.19
N SER A 64 -17.03 -11.81 -5.97
CA SER A 64 -18.10 -10.84 -5.69
C SER A 64 -17.67 -9.36 -5.73
N GLY A 65 -16.40 -9.10 -6.05
CA GLY A 65 -15.80 -7.78 -6.04
C GLY A 65 -14.92 -7.54 -4.81
N PRO A 66 -14.06 -6.51 -4.83
CA PRO A 66 -13.14 -6.24 -3.74
C PRO A 66 -13.89 -5.73 -2.50
N SER A 67 -13.69 -6.38 -1.36
CA SER A 67 -14.20 -5.90 -0.07
C SER A 67 -13.05 -5.34 0.79
N ARG A 68 -13.23 -4.13 1.34
CA ARG A 68 -12.22 -3.52 2.21
C ARG A 68 -12.29 -4.13 3.61
N ILE A 69 -11.15 -4.59 4.10
CA ILE A 69 -11.03 -5.23 5.42
C ILE A 69 -10.26 -4.33 6.41
N ALA A 70 -9.28 -3.56 5.93
CA ALA A 70 -8.50 -2.66 6.75
C ALA A 70 -8.00 -1.47 5.92
N GLY A 71 -7.53 -0.43 6.61
CA GLY A 71 -6.82 0.67 5.96
C GLY A 71 -6.38 1.77 6.91
N ALA A 72 -5.56 2.67 6.38
CA ALA A 72 -5.05 3.84 7.07
C ALA A 72 -4.89 5.01 6.08
N THR A 73 -4.90 6.23 6.60
CA THR A 73 -4.61 7.47 5.86
C THR A 73 -3.68 8.31 6.72
N GLY A 74 -2.75 9.02 6.09
CA GLY A 74 -1.77 9.86 6.80
C GLY A 74 -0.56 10.17 5.94
N SER A 75 0.57 10.44 6.58
CA SER A 75 1.86 10.46 5.91
C SER A 75 2.32 9.04 5.55
N LEU A 76 3.17 8.92 4.54
CA LEU A 76 3.72 7.62 4.12
C LEU A 76 4.37 6.83 5.28
N PRO A 77 5.20 7.44 6.18
CA PRO A 77 5.75 6.71 7.32
C PRO A 77 4.69 6.16 8.28
N GLU A 78 3.63 6.93 8.56
CA GLU A 78 2.53 6.49 9.44
C GLU A 78 1.77 5.31 8.82
N VAL A 79 1.46 5.40 7.53
CA VAL A 79 0.79 4.31 6.79
C VAL A 79 1.64 3.04 6.78
N ILE A 80 2.96 3.17 6.59
CA ILE A 80 3.87 2.01 6.57
C ILE A 80 4.04 1.40 7.95
N ALA A 81 4.08 2.20 9.02
CA ALA A 81 4.17 1.67 10.37
C ALA A 81 2.99 0.74 10.71
N VAL A 82 1.79 1.04 10.18
CA VAL A 82 0.61 0.19 10.30
C VAL A 82 0.70 -1.06 9.40
N LEU A 83 1.14 -0.88 8.15
CA LEU A 83 1.18 -1.92 7.12
C LEU A 83 2.30 -2.96 7.32
N MET A 84 3.45 -2.52 7.85
CA MET A 84 4.66 -3.31 8.05
C MET A 84 5.22 -3.06 9.46
N PRO A 85 4.53 -3.50 10.53
CA PRO A 85 5.02 -3.30 11.88
C PRO A 85 6.38 -3.99 12.06
N GLU A 86 7.38 -3.28 12.59
CA GLU A 86 8.75 -3.78 12.77
C GLU A 86 8.84 -5.00 13.71
N ARG A 87 7.76 -5.31 14.43
CA ARG A 87 7.60 -6.53 15.21
C ARG A 87 6.40 -7.30 14.67
N GLY A 88 6.67 -8.49 14.13
CA GLY A 88 5.65 -9.43 13.70
C GLY A 88 4.68 -9.72 14.86
N ARG A 89 3.55 -9.03 14.86
CA ARG A 89 2.41 -9.35 15.69
C ARG A 89 1.35 -9.94 14.76
N HIS A 90 1.44 -11.26 14.62
CA HIS A 90 0.43 -12.17 14.07
C HIS A 90 -0.04 -11.94 12.63
N ALA A 91 0.72 -12.51 11.69
CA ALA A 91 0.15 -13.10 10.47
C ALA A 91 -0.25 -14.58 10.70
N THR A 92 -0.69 -14.90 11.92
CA THR A 92 -1.38 -16.13 12.28
C THR A 92 -2.67 -15.73 12.97
N LEU A 93 -3.68 -15.43 12.17
CA LEU A 93 -5.02 -15.86 12.51
C LEU A 93 -5.15 -17.23 11.84
N ASP A 94 -4.82 -18.26 12.62
CA ASP A 94 -5.13 -19.67 12.35
C ASP A 94 -6.67 -19.87 12.46
N PRO A 95 -7.20 -21.00 11.96
CA PRO A 95 -8.44 -21.11 11.17
C PRO A 95 -9.77 -20.89 11.92
#